data_AF-A0A0B1ZWF8-F1
#
_entry.id   AF-A0A0B1ZWF8-F1
#
_cell.length_a   1.000
_cell.length_b   1.000
_cell.length_c   1.000
_cell.angle_alpha   90.00
_cell.angle_beta   90.00
_cell.angle_gamma   90.00
#
_symmetry.space_group_name_H-M   'P 1'
#
loop_
_entity.id
_entity.type
_entity.pdbx_description
1 polymer ?
#
loop_
_entity_poly.entity_id
_entity_poly.type
_entity_poly.pdbx_seq_one_letter_code
_entity_poly.pdbx_strand_id
1 'polypeptide(L)' 'MAFIKALLPGFLLTWIVSGVIGSTGSSGGMLAIQHSFIEGHSFYWSWSLFLAATGLAWALFWMMDS' A
#
# COMPACT_ATOMS: atom_id res chain seq x y z
N MET A 1 16.42 11.76 -1.27
CA MET A 1 16.43 10.49 -2.01
C MET A 1 15.69 9.35 -1.30
N ALA A 2 15.83 9.17 0.03
CA ALA A 2 15.21 8.07 0.77
C ALA A 2 13.68 7.94 0.62
N PHE A 3 12.94 9.05 0.60
CA PHE A 3 11.47 9.03 0.43
C PHE A 3 11.03 8.47 -0.93
N ILE A 4 11.72 8.85 -2.01
CA ILE A 4 11.43 8.32 -3.36
C ILE A 4 11.74 6.82 -3.42
N LYS A 5 12.84 6.38 -2.78
CA LYS A 5 13.19 4.95 -2.67
C LYS A 5 12.15 4.17 -1.88
N ALA A 6 11.47 4.80 -0.92
CA ALA A 6 10.41 4.20 -0.10
C ALA A 6 9.08 3.99 -0.84
N LEU A 7 8.84 4.73 -1.93
CA LEU A 7 7.60 4.60 -2.72
C LEU A 7 7.47 3.21 -3.36
N LEU A 8 8.56 2.65 -3.89
CA LEU A 8 8.53 1.34 -4.54
C LEU A 8 8.16 0.19 -3.58
N PRO A 9 8.84 -0.01 -2.44
CA PRO A 9 8.43 -1.02 -1.47
C PRO A 9 7.08 -0.71 -0.83
N GLY A 10 6.75 0.57 -0.60
CA GLY A 10 5.44 0.98 -0.09
C GLY A 10 4.30 0.61 -1.04
N PHE A 11 4.50 0.81 -2.35
CA PHE A 11 3.57 0.43 -3.41
C PHE A 11 3.37 -1.08 -3.48
N LEU A 12 4.46 -1.84 -3.51
CA LEU A 12 4.40 -3.31 -3.58
C LEU A 12 3.70 -3.91 -2.36
N LEU A 13 4.07 -3.46 -1.15
CA LEU A 13 3.43 -3.92 0.08
C LEU A 13 1.93 -3.61 0.04
N THR A 14 1.58 -2.42 -0.47
CA THR A 14 0.17 -2.03 -0.55
C THR A 14 -0.62 -2.92 -1.46
N TRP A 15 -0.10 -3.14 -2.67
CA TRP A 15 -0.78 -3.92 -3.68
C TRP A 15 -1.00 -5.37 -3.25
N ILE A 16 0.00 -5.98 -2.60
CA ILE A 16 -0.10 -7.34 -2.06
C ILE A 16 -1.14 -7.39 -0.94
N VAL A 17 -1.05 -6.49 0.04
CA VAL A 17 -1.92 -6.54 1.22
C VAL A 17 -3.36 -6.16 0.89
N SER A 18 -3.59 -5.15 0.05
CA SER A 18 -4.93 -4.79 -0.41
C SER A 18 -5.55 -5.89 -1.27
N GLY A 19 -4.75 -6.54 -2.13
CA GLY A 19 -5.19 -7.67 -2.94
C GLY A 19 -5.65 -8.86 -2.10
N VAL A 20 -4.83 -9.27 -1.12
CA VAL A 20 -5.15 -10.38 -0.23
C VAL A 20 -6.37 -10.06 0.64
N ILE A 21 -6.37 -8.93 1.36
CA ILE A 21 -7.46 -8.59 2.28
C ILE A 21 -8.76 -8.29 1.53
N GLY A 22 -8.67 -7.60 0.39
CA GLY A 22 -9.81 -7.28 -0.46
C GLY A 22 -10.47 -8.52 -1.06
N SER A 23 -9.66 -9.53 -1.41
CA SER A 23 -10.18 -10.81 -1.93
C SER A 23 -11.02 -11.59 -0.91
N THR A 24 -10.79 -11.38 0.39
CA THR A 24 -11.55 -12.02 1.47
C THR A 24 -12.92 -11.35 1.71
N GLY A 25 -13.29 -10.34 0.91
CA GLY A 25 -14.56 -9.60 1.04
C GLY A 25 -14.57 -8.57 2.18
N SER A 26 -13.41 -8.30 2.80
CA SER A 26 -13.28 -7.27 3.84
C SER A 26 -13.17 -5.87 3.19
N SER A 27 -14.21 -5.05 3.32
CA SER A 27 -14.30 -3.74 2.65
C SER A 27 -14.19 -2.53 3.57
N GLY A 28 -14.15 -2.67 4.90
CA GLY A 28 -14.55 -1.53 5.73
C GLY A 28 -14.02 -1.50 7.15
N GLY A 29 -12.71 -1.29 7.31
CA GLY A 29 -12.12 -0.87 8.58
C GLY A 29 -11.10 0.24 8.38
N MET A 30 -10.16 0.39 9.32
CA MET A 30 -9.03 1.35 9.29
C MET A 30 -8.24 1.36 7.96
N LEU A 31 -8.25 0.25 7.22
CA LEU A 31 -7.52 0.10 5.96
C LEU A 31 -8.27 0.64 4.73
N ALA A 32 -9.55 1.02 4.83
CA ALA A 32 -10.34 1.65 3.76
C ALA A 32 -10.01 1.13 2.34
N ILE A 33 -10.17 -0.19 2.11
CA ILE A 33 -9.78 -0.84 0.86
C ILE A 33 -10.79 -0.46 -0.23
N GLN A 34 -10.34 0.23 -1.26
CA GLN A 34 -11.11 0.54 -2.45
C GLN A 34 -10.97 -0.59 -3.47
N HIS A 35 -12.11 -1.14 -3.89
CA HIS A 35 -12.16 -2.01 -5.07
C HIS A 35 -12.41 -1.13 -6.29
N SER A 36 -11.42 -1.04 -7.16
CA SER A 36 -11.46 -0.23 -8.37
C SER A 36 -11.47 -1.13 -9.59
N PHE A 37 -12.35 -0.82 -10.53
CA PHE A 37 -12.54 -1.60 -11.76
C PHE A 37 -12.18 -0.73 -12.96
N ILE A 38 -11.15 -1.12 -13.70
CA ILE A 38 -10.64 -0.38 -14.86
C ILE A 38 -10.55 -1.37 -16.03
N GLU A 39 -11.20 -1.05 -17.15
CA GLU A 39 -11.12 -1.81 -18.40
C GLU A 39 -11.37 -3.33 -18.29
N GLY A 40 -12.26 -3.75 -17.37
CA GLY A 40 -12.54 -5.18 -17.16
C GLY A 40 -11.69 -5.83 -16.07
N HIS A 41 -10.68 -5.13 -15.55
CA HIS A 41 -9.79 -5.62 -14.50
C HIS A 41 -10.17 -5.03 -13.15
N SER A 42 -10.45 -5.90 -12.19
CA SER A 42 -10.60 -5.57 -10.77
C SER A 42 -9.23 -5.44 -10.10
N PHE A 43 -8.98 -4.33 -9.43
CA PHE A 43 -7.85 -4.19 -8.53
C PHE A 43 -8.28 -3.64 -7.17
N TYR A 44 -7.58 -4.09 -6.13
CA TYR A 44 -7.78 -3.58 -4.78
C TYR A 44 -6.68 -2.57 -4.46
N TRP A 45 -7.08 -1.42 -3.95
CA TRP A 45 -6.20 -0.34 -3.54
C TRP A 45 -6.52 0.10 -2.12
N SER A 46 -5.53 0.68 -1.44
CA SER A 46 -5.78 1.41 -0.20
C SER A 46 -4.81 2.57 -0.08
N TRP A 47 -5.35 3.79 -0.07
CA TRP A 47 -4.56 4.99 0.17
C TRP A 47 -3.98 5.05 1.59
N SER A 48 -4.75 4.65 2.60
CA SER A 48 -4.28 4.62 3.99
C SER A 48 -3.11 3.67 4.17
N LEU A 49 -3.19 2.49 3.54
CA LEU A 49 -2.17 1.46 3.62
C LEU A 49 -0.92 1.88 2.82
N PHE A 50 -1.10 2.53 1.67
CA PHE A 50 0.01 3.12 0.91
C PHE A 50 0.81 4.16 1.69
N LEU A 51 0.13 5.09 2.36
CA LEU A 51 0.79 6.10 3.17
C LEU A 51 1.51 5.48 4.36
N ALA A 52 0.89 4.51 5.04
CA ALA A 52 1.50 3.79 6.16
C ALA A 52 2.74 2.97 5.73
N ALA A 53 2.62 2.22 4.63
CA ALA A 53 3.70 1.40 4.07
C ALA A 53 4.88 2.26 3.58
N THR A 54 4.58 3.36 2.90
CA THR A 54 5.60 4.31 2.42
C THR A 54 6.29 5.00 3.61
N GLY A 55 5.53 5.43 4.61
CA GLY A 55 6.09 6.02 5.84
C GLY A 55 7.00 5.05 6.58
N LEU A 56 6.60 3.79 6.71
CA LEU A 56 7.41 2.72 7.30
C LEU A 56 8.70 2.50 6.51
N ALA A 57 8.61 2.33 5.18
CA ALA A 57 9.78 2.12 4.33
C ALA A 57 10.73 3.33 4.35
N TRP A 58 10.18 4.54 4.40
CA TRP A 58 10.97 5.76 4.53
C TRP A 58 11.69 5.81 5.88
N ALA A 59 11.01 5.49 6.98
CA ALA A 59 11.62 5.44 8.30
C ALA A 59 12.75 4.43 8.38
N LEU A 60 12.57 3.24 7.77
CA LEU A 60 13.63 2.22 7.68
C LEU A 60 14.84 2.71 6.89
N PHE A 61 14.63 3.34 5.73
CA PHE A 61 15.74 3.91 4.95
C PHE A 61 16.42 5.07 5.68
N TRP A 62 15.66 5.88 6.41
CA TRP A 62 16.22 6.96 7.21
C TRP A 62 17.10 6.41 8.34
N MET A 63 16.66 5.36 9.03
CA MET A 63 17.46 4.67 10.07
C MET A 63 18.70 3.96 9.53
N MET A 64 18.71 3.55 8.25
CA MET A 64 19.88 2.93 7.63
C MET A 64 20.92 3.96 7.16
N ASP A 65 20.48 5.16 6.79
CA ASP A 65 21.35 6.26 6.33
C ASP A 65 21.85 7.14 7.50
N SER A 66 21.30 6.98 8.72
CA SER A 66 21.67 7.70 9.95
C SER A 66 22.79 7.00 10.72
#